data_AF-A0A8F1MBY2-F1
#
_entry.id   AF-A0A8F1MBY2-F1
#
_cell.length_a   1.000
_cell.length_b   1.000
_cell.length_c   1.000
_cell.angle_alpha   90.00
_cell.angle_beta   90.00
_cell.angle_gamma   90.00
#
_symmetry.space_group_name_H-M   'P 1'
#
loop_
_entity.id
_entity.type
_entity.pdbx_description
1 polymer ?
#
loop_
_entity_poly.entity_id
_entity_poly.type
_entity_poly.pdbx_seq_one_letter_code
_entity_poly.pdbx_strand_id
1 'polypeptide(L)'
;MSGSNSALLDDADGLQKLMRDIAEAAGLHHLESVTHQFSPQGISAALLLSESHIAIHTWPESGVAYIAMTTCKSLDDDKLQQIKELVARVLGAKNIIMKEMAL
;
A
#
# COMPACT_ATOMS: atom_id res chain seq x y z
N MET A 1 -8.11 -3.43 3.18
CA MET A 1 -8.99 -3.54 1.99
C MET A 1 -9.35 -5.01 1.75
N SER A 2 -10.41 -5.28 1.00
CA SER A 2 -10.82 -6.65 0.67
C SER A 2 -11.44 -6.77 -0.73
N GLY A 3 -11.53 -8.01 -1.21
CA GLY A 3 -12.08 -8.35 -2.53
C GLY A 3 -11.11 -8.07 -3.68
N SER A 4 -9.82 -8.04 -3.40
CA SER A 4 -8.74 -7.86 -4.37
C SER A 4 -8.45 -9.15 -5.15
N ASN A 5 -7.79 -9.02 -6.31
CA ASN A 5 -7.31 -10.17 -7.09
C ASN A 5 -6.11 -10.84 -6.39
N SER A 6 -6.18 -12.15 -6.14
CA SER A 6 -5.12 -12.90 -5.44
C SER A 6 -3.76 -12.81 -6.14
N ALA A 7 -3.73 -12.83 -7.48
CA ALA A 7 -2.48 -12.72 -8.24
C ALA A 7 -1.78 -11.37 -8.04
N LEU A 8 -2.56 -10.29 -7.90
CA LEU A 8 -2.01 -8.94 -7.65
C LEU A 8 -1.55 -8.78 -6.20
N LEU A 9 -2.11 -9.57 -5.28
CA LEU A 9 -1.68 -9.61 -3.88
C LEU A 9 -0.42 -10.45 -3.65
N ASP A 10 -0.03 -11.27 -4.62
CA ASP A 10 1.16 -12.14 -4.57
C ASP A 10 2.24 -11.72 -5.59
N ASP A 11 2.13 -10.49 -6.12
CA ASP A 11 3.10 -9.87 -7.05
C ASP A 11 4.01 -8.89 -6.30
N ALA A 12 5.21 -9.34 -5.92
CA ALA A 12 6.16 -8.53 -5.16
C ALA A 12 6.57 -7.24 -5.87
N ASP A 13 6.81 -7.31 -7.18
CA ASP A 13 7.23 -6.15 -7.97
C ASP A 13 6.08 -5.15 -8.15
N GLY A 14 4.86 -5.67 -8.39
CA GLY A 14 3.65 -4.88 -8.45
C GLY A 14 3.35 -4.13 -7.15
N LEU A 15 3.48 -4.81 -5.99
CA LEU A 15 3.27 -4.19 -4.68
C LEU A 15 4.36 -3.15 -4.36
N GLN A 16 5.62 -3.43 -4.68
CA GLN A 16 6.69 -2.44 -4.53
C GLN A 16 6.44 -1.20 -5.39
N LYS A 17 6.01 -1.39 -6.63
CA LYS A 17 5.64 -0.28 -7.51
C LYS A 17 4.46 0.50 -6.92
N LEU A 18 3.43 -0.17 -6.43
CA LEU A 18 2.28 0.46 -5.80
C LEU A 18 2.70 1.33 -4.60
N MET A 19 3.60 0.85 -3.73
CA MET A 19 4.09 1.67 -2.61
C MET A 19 4.80 2.94 -3.08
N ARG A 20 5.61 2.85 -4.15
CA ARG A 20 6.28 4.03 -4.74
C ARG A 20 5.27 5.01 -5.35
N ASP A 21 4.29 4.50 -6.09
CA ASP A 21 3.21 5.31 -6.67
C ASP A 21 2.38 6.02 -5.57
N ILE A 22 2.14 5.36 -4.42
CA ILE A 22 1.48 5.96 -3.25
C ILE A 22 2.34 7.10 -2.66
N ALA A 23 3.65 6.88 -2.48
CA ALA A 23 4.56 7.91 -1.98
C ALA A 23 4.59 9.13 -2.89
N GLU A 24 4.63 8.93 -4.20
CA GLU A 24 4.59 9.99 -5.20
C GLU A 24 3.27 10.77 -5.16
N ALA A 25 2.12 10.08 -5.11
CA ALA A 25 0.81 10.72 -4.99
C ALA A 25 0.67 11.53 -3.69
N ALA A 26 1.33 11.08 -2.61
CA ALA A 26 1.38 11.79 -1.33
C ALA A 26 2.39 12.96 -1.31
N GLY A 27 3.23 13.13 -2.34
CA GLY A 27 4.32 14.11 -2.33
C GLY A 27 5.42 13.81 -1.30
N LEU A 28 5.68 12.52 -1.08
CA LEU A 28 6.66 11.99 -0.14
C LEU A 28 7.87 11.44 -0.89
N HIS A 29 9.06 11.65 -0.35
CA HIS A 29 10.30 11.14 -0.93
C HIS A 29 10.58 9.74 -0.38
N HIS A 30 10.67 8.76 -1.28
CA HIS A 30 11.02 7.39 -0.95
C HIS A 30 12.54 7.16 -1.03
N LEU A 31 13.05 6.26 -0.20
CA LEU A 31 14.48 5.95 -0.09
C LEU A 31 14.78 4.54 -0.61
N GLU A 32 14.36 3.53 0.13
CA GLU A 32 14.62 2.12 -0.16
C GLU A 32 13.43 1.26 0.25
N SER A 33 13.33 0.06 -0.33
CA SER A 33 12.28 -0.89 0.00
C SER A 33 12.85 -2.25 0.40
N VAL A 34 12.22 -2.87 1.38
CA VAL A 34 12.42 -4.28 1.74
C VAL A 34 11.15 -5.05 1.43
N THR A 35 11.28 -6.27 0.93
CA THR A 35 10.15 -7.13 0.58
C THR A 35 10.47 -8.57 0.92
N HIS A 36 9.49 -9.28 1.47
CA HIS A 36 9.55 -10.71 1.71
C HIS A 36 8.29 -11.36 1.14
N GLN A 37 8.49 -12.32 0.24
CA GLN A 37 7.43 -13.19 -0.27
C GLN A 37 7.44 -14.49 0.53
N PHE A 38 6.29 -14.83 1.11
CA PHE A 38 6.08 -16.04 1.88
C PHE A 38 5.72 -17.22 0.97
N SER A 39 5.88 -18.42 1.51
CA SER A 39 5.42 -19.66 0.88
C SER A 39 4.19 -20.19 1.64
N PRO A 40 3.11 -20.61 0.97
CA PRO A 40 2.97 -20.72 -0.49
C PRO A 40 2.67 -19.41 -1.22
N GLN A 41 2.29 -18.34 -0.50
CA GLN A 41 1.91 -17.05 -1.06
C GLN A 41 1.90 -15.97 0.02
N GLY A 42 1.72 -14.72 -0.39
CA GLY A 42 1.56 -13.56 0.49
C GLY A 42 2.87 -12.79 0.65
N ILE A 43 2.74 -11.49 0.87
CA ILE A 43 3.88 -10.57 0.86
C ILE A 43 3.81 -9.65 2.08
N SER A 44 4.97 -9.40 2.68
CA SER A 44 5.19 -8.26 3.56
C SER A 44 6.27 -7.37 2.95
N ALA A 45 5.97 -6.10 2.77
CA ALA A 45 6.92 -5.13 2.25
C ALA A 45 6.84 -3.81 3.02
N ALA A 46 7.97 -3.11 3.07
CA ALA A 46 8.06 -1.77 3.61
C ALA A 46 8.86 -0.89 2.66
N LEU A 47 8.39 0.34 2.47
CA LEU A 47 9.06 1.41 1.75
C LEU A 47 9.45 2.48 2.76
N LEU A 48 10.75 2.70 2.91
CA LEU A 48 11.28 3.75 3.76
C LEU A 48 11.08 5.10 3.09
N LEU A 49 10.57 6.07 3.85
CA LEU A 49 10.45 7.46 3.45
C LEU A 49 11.48 8.30 4.24
N SER A 50 11.78 9.52 3.80
CA SER A 50 12.75 10.38 4.50
C SER A 50 12.51 10.57 6.00
N GLU A 51 11.26 10.47 6.46
CA GLU A 51 10.90 10.73 7.86
C GLU A 51 9.97 9.65 8.45
N SER A 52 9.65 8.59 7.70
CA SER A 52 8.59 7.62 8.05
C SER A 52 8.61 6.39 7.14
N HIS A 53 7.46 5.75 6.87
CA HIS A 53 7.38 4.55 6.04
C HIS A 53 5.97 4.29 5.51
N ILE A 54 5.90 3.50 4.44
CA ILE A 54 4.71 2.79 3.99
C ILE A 54 4.96 1.30 4.19
N ALA A 55 4.00 0.56 4.73
CA ALA A 55 4.05 -0.89 4.86
C ALA A 55 2.82 -1.54 4.24
N ILE A 56 3.01 -2.70 3.62
CA ILE A 56 1.94 -3.52 3.05
C ILE A 56 2.08 -4.98 3.51
N HIS A 57 0.95 -5.57 3.88
CA HIS A 57 0.82 -6.98 4.19
C HIS A 57 -0.35 -7.56 3.40
N THR A 58 -0.15 -8.69 2.72
CA THR A 58 -1.17 -9.33 1.89
C THR A 58 -1.50 -10.74 2.33
N TRP A 59 -2.77 -11.11 2.14
CA TRP A 59 -3.33 -12.44 2.33
C TRP A 59 -4.11 -12.83 1.06
N PRO A 60 -3.41 -13.32 0.02
CA PRO A 60 -4.03 -13.63 -1.27
C PRO A 60 -5.21 -14.61 -1.19
N GLU A 61 -5.16 -15.58 -0.27
CA GLU A 61 -6.21 -16.57 -0.01
C GLU A 61 -7.53 -15.94 0.43
N SER A 62 -7.46 -14.77 1.05
CA SER A 62 -8.62 -14.04 1.53
C SER A 62 -8.95 -12.84 0.64
N GLY A 63 -8.15 -12.55 -0.39
CA GLY A 63 -8.30 -11.34 -1.21
C GLY A 63 -8.15 -10.06 -0.40
N VAL A 64 -7.31 -10.07 0.64
CA VAL A 64 -7.15 -8.98 1.63
C VAL A 64 -5.74 -8.42 1.59
N ALA A 65 -5.65 -7.10 1.74
CA ALA A 65 -4.39 -6.41 2.04
C ALA A 65 -4.61 -5.37 3.14
N TYR A 66 -3.55 -5.16 3.92
CA TYR A 66 -3.44 -4.04 4.85
C TYR A 66 -2.29 -3.14 4.39
N ILE A 67 -2.57 -1.85 4.27
CA ILE A 67 -1.58 -0.83 3.95
C ILE A 67 -1.57 0.17 5.10
N ALA A 68 -0.40 0.41 5.67
CA ALA A 68 -0.14 1.47 6.63
C ALA A 68 0.76 2.51 5.98
N MET A 69 0.36 3.78 6.06
CA MET A 69 1.18 4.90 5.63
C MET A 69 1.34 5.84 6.82
N THR A 70 2.55 5.97 7.31
CA THR A 70 2.92 6.96 8.32
C THR A 70 3.62 8.10 7.60
N THR A 71 3.24 9.34 7.91
CA THR A 71 3.79 10.55 7.26
C THR A 71 3.86 11.68 8.29
N CYS A 72 4.87 12.52 8.17
CA CYS A 72 5.00 13.75 8.96
C CYS A 72 4.21 14.93 8.36
N LYS A 73 3.71 14.78 7.14
CA LYS A 73 2.88 15.78 6.44
C LYS A 73 1.41 15.39 6.51
N SER A 74 0.54 16.36 6.80
CA SER A 74 -0.90 16.21 6.57
C SER A 74 -1.19 16.08 5.09
N LEU A 75 -2.04 15.12 4.73
CA LEU A 75 -2.57 14.96 3.38
C LEU A 75 -3.94 15.60 3.31
N ASP A 76 -4.20 16.31 2.22
CA ASP A 76 -5.52 16.82 1.89
C ASP A 76 -6.43 15.69 1.37
N ASP A 77 -7.74 15.92 1.42
CA ASP A 77 -8.77 14.96 1.00
C ASP A 77 -8.58 14.51 -0.45
N ASP A 78 -8.09 15.39 -1.33
CA ASP A 78 -7.84 15.10 -2.74
C ASP A 78 -6.73 14.05 -2.91
N LYS A 79 -5.61 14.19 -2.20
CA LYS A 79 -4.54 13.17 -2.21
C LYS A 79 -4.99 11.85 -1.62
N LEU A 80 -5.74 11.89 -0.53
CA LEU A 80 -6.29 10.70 0.11
C LEU A 80 -7.23 9.95 -0.86
N GLN A 81 -8.07 10.68 -1.59
CA GLN A 81 -8.94 10.10 -2.61
C GLN A 81 -8.14 9.54 -3.79
N GLN A 82 -7.12 10.24 -4.28
CA GLN A 82 -6.23 9.75 -5.34
C GLN A 82 -5.52 8.45 -4.95
N ILE A 83 -4.99 8.37 -3.73
CA ILE A 83 -4.34 7.16 -3.20
C ILE A 83 -5.34 6.01 -3.11
N LYS A 84 -6.56 6.27 -2.63
CA LYS A 84 -7.62 5.27 -2.55
C LYS A 84 -7.99 4.72 -3.94
N GLU A 85 -8.12 5.58 -4.94
CA GLU A 85 -8.42 5.19 -6.33
C GLU A 85 -7.28 4.40 -6.97
N LEU A 86 -6.03 4.86 -6.76
CA LEU A 86 -4.84 4.16 -7.20
C LEU A 86 -4.82 2.72 -6.64
N VAL A 87 -5.01 2.56 -5.34
CA VAL A 87 -5.05 1.26 -4.66
C VAL A 87 -6.19 0.39 -5.18
N ALA A 88 -7.39 0.96 -5.33
CA ALA A 88 -8.56 0.23 -5.84
C ALA A 88 -8.30 -0.33 -7.24
N ARG A 89 -7.75 0.51 -8.12
CA ARG A 89 -7.43 0.16 -9.51
C ARG A 89 -6.33 -0.88 -9.59
N VAL A 90 -5.22 -0.69 -8.87
CA VAL A 90 -4.03 -1.55 -8.97
C VAL A 90 -4.27 -2.93 -8.35
N LEU A 91 -5.01 -3.02 -7.24
CA LEU A 91 -5.25 -4.31 -6.57
C LEU A 91 -6.60 -4.94 -6.94
N GLY A 92 -7.40 -4.26 -7.76
CA GLY A 92 -8.77 -4.68 -8.07
C GLY A 92 -9.64 -4.76 -6.81
N ALA A 93 -9.37 -3.91 -5.80
CA ALA A 93 -10.02 -3.99 -4.50
C ALA A 93 -11.47 -3.49 -4.59
N LYS A 94 -12.42 -4.31 -4.16
CA LYS A 94 -13.85 -3.93 -4.12
C LYS A 94 -14.20 -3.06 -2.92
N ASN A 95 -13.52 -3.27 -1.80
CA ASN A 95 -13.80 -2.56 -0.55
C ASN A 95 -12.51 -1.98 0.03
N ILE A 96 -12.48 -0.65 0.19
CA ILE A 96 -11.39 0.06 0.85
C ILE A 96 -11.95 0.84 2.03
N ILE A 97 -11.48 0.49 3.22
CA ILE A 97 -11.66 1.25 4.44
C ILE A 97 -10.33 1.93 4.71
N MET A 98 -10.35 3.26 4.72
CA MET A 98 -9.20 4.09 5.08
C MET A 98 -9.56 4.79 6.39
N LYS A 99 -8.64 4.77 7.35
CA LYS A 99 -8.78 5.45 8.63
C LYS A 99 -7.53 6.24 8.87
N GLU A 100 -7.72 7.51 9.17
CA GLU A 100 -6.65 8.38 9.63
C GLU A 100 -6.57 8.32 11.14
N MET A 101 -5.35 8.36 11.65
CA MET A 101 -5.06 8.42 13.07
C MET A 101 -4.02 9.51 13.27
N ALA A 102 -4.44 10.62 13.89
CA ALA A 102 -3.52 11.61 14.41
C ALA A 102 -2.97 11.13 15.75
N LEU A 103 -1.67 11.30 15.96
CA LEU A 103 -1.01 11.13 17.26
C LEU A 103 -1.29 12.34 18.16
#